data_AF-A0A7S1T160-F1
#
_entry.id   AF-A0A7S1T160-F1
#
_cell.length_a   1.000
_cell.length_b   1.000
_cell.length_c   1.000
_cell.angle_alpha   90.00
_cell.angle_beta   90.00
_cell.angle_gamma   90.00
#
_symmetry.space_group_name_H-M   'P 1'
#
loop_
_entity.id
_entity.type
_entity.pdbx_description
1 polymer ?
#
loop_
_entity_poly.entity_id
_entity_poly.type
_entity_poly.pdbx_seq_one_letter_code
_entity_poly.pdbx_strand_id
1 'polypeptide(L)'
;SLMTPNRPSRSDRFVCMAVEPFVIERLEAASNMYDELSRKMGDPQVAEDPTEFQKVARQAADLLETVNAHNEYRETVDALEEAKLMVKESAGDPEMLELAQEEAAMLQEKISELEERLRILLLPK
;
A
#
# COMPACT_ATOMS: atom_id res chain seq x y z
N SER A 1 9.88 -26.51 7.71
CA SER A 1 8.93 -25.67 8.43
C SER A 1 9.47 -24.26 8.53
N LEU A 2 8.94 -23.34 7.74
CA LEU A 2 9.14 -21.91 7.96
C LEU A 2 7.76 -21.35 8.30
N MET A 3 7.48 -21.24 9.60
CA MET A 3 6.35 -20.44 10.08
C MET A 3 6.64 -19.00 9.68
N THR A 4 5.94 -18.51 8.66
CA THR A 4 5.74 -17.07 8.52
C THR A 4 4.92 -16.62 9.73
N PRO A 5 5.31 -15.52 10.42
CA PRO A 5 4.47 -14.99 11.49
C PRO A 5 3.16 -14.53 10.84
N ASN A 6 2.07 -15.10 11.35
CA ASN A 6 0.70 -14.76 11.02
C ASN A 6 0.46 -13.30 11.45
N ARG A 7 0.77 -12.35 10.55
CA ARG A 7 0.43 -10.94 10.76
C ARG A 7 -1.11 -10.85 10.81
N PRO A 8 -1.68 -10.19 11.82
CA PRO A 8 -3.13 -10.03 11.90
C PRO A 8 -3.65 -9.40 10.60
N SER A 9 -4.82 -9.85 10.16
CA SER A 9 -5.52 -9.36 8.96
C SER A 9 -5.53 -7.83 8.97
N ARG A 10 -4.84 -7.22 7.98
CA ARG A 10 -4.60 -5.77 7.82
C ARG A 10 -5.88 -4.94 7.53
N SER A 11 -7.06 -5.48 7.82
CA SER A 11 -8.36 -4.97 7.37
C SER A 11 -8.99 -3.94 8.33
N ASP A 12 -8.57 -3.90 9.59
CA ASP A 12 -9.28 -3.12 10.64
C ASP A 12 -8.53 -1.85 11.11
N ARG A 13 -7.38 -1.51 10.50
CA ARG A 13 -6.63 -0.27 10.79
C ARG A 13 -6.89 0.86 9.78
N PHE A 14 -8.06 0.84 9.14
CA PHE A 14 -8.47 1.87 8.18
C PHE A 14 -9.36 2.91 8.85
N VAL A 15 -8.82 3.81 9.67
CA VAL A 15 -9.52 5.09 9.89
C VAL A 15 -8.55 6.26 10.06
N CYS A 16 -8.78 7.26 9.19
CA CYS A 16 -8.34 8.66 9.24
C CYS A 16 -6.96 8.99 8.66
N MET A 17 -6.91 9.18 7.33
CA MET A 17 -6.73 10.50 6.70
C MET A 17 -7.09 10.49 5.19
N ALA A 18 -7.83 11.54 4.79
CA ALA A 18 -8.05 12.13 3.46
C ALA A 18 -8.32 11.31 2.16
N VAL A 19 -8.45 9.98 2.20
CA VAL A 19 -8.90 9.20 1.02
C VAL A 19 -10.39 8.89 1.11
N GLU A 20 -11.16 9.30 0.10
CA GLU A 20 -12.60 9.01 0.05
C GLU A 20 -12.85 7.48 0.02
N PRO A 21 -13.90 6.97 0.67
CA PRO A 21 -14.18 5.52 0.75
C PRO A 21 -14.18 4.83 -0.62
N PHE A 22 -14.75 5.51 -1.62
CA PHE A 22 -14.79 5.03 -3.00
C PHE A 22 -13.39 4.89 -3.63
N VAL A 23 -12.44 5.76 -3.29
CA VAL A 23 -11.06 5.69 -3.80
C VAL A 23 -10.34 4.48 -3.23
N ILE A 24 -10.54 4.18 -1.93
CA ILE A 24 -10.01 2.96 -1.31
C ILE A 24 -10.56 1.71 -1.98
N GLU A 25 -11.88 1.63 -2.21
CA GLU A 25 -12.49 0.49 -2.91
C GLU A 25 -11.87 0.26 -4.30
N ARG A 26 -11.55 1.33 -5.03
CA ARG A 26 -10.90 1.22 -6.34
C ARG A 26 -9.46 0.75 -6.26
N LEU A 27 -8.71 1.19 -5.25
CA LEU A 27 -7.34 0.73 -5.01
C LEU A 27 -7.30 -0.74 -4.60
N GLU A 28 -8.25 -1.18 -3.77
CA GLU A 28 -8.41 -2.59 -3.40
C GLU A 28 -8.79 -3.44 -4.61
N ALA A 29 -9.71 -2.98 -5.46
CA ALA A 29 -10.06 -3.67 -6.69
C ALA A 29 -8.86 -3.81 -7.64
N ALA A 30 -8.04 -2.76 -7.79
CA ALA A 30 -6.82 -2.80 -8.58
C ALA A 30 -5.79 -3.80 -8.02
N SER A 31 -5.62 -3.82 -6.69
CA SER A 31 -4.73 -4.77 -6.00
C SER A 31 -5.19 -6.21 -6.20
N ASN A 32 -6.49 -6.49 -6.02
CA ASN A 32 -7.06 -7.83 -6.20
C ASN A 32 -6.91 -8.32 -7.65
N MET A 33 -7.13 -7.43 -8.63
CA MET A 33 -6.96 -7.75 -10.04
C MET A 33 -5.49 -8.05 -10.38
N TYR A 34 -4.55 -7.26 -9.84
CA TYR A 34 -3.12 -7.51 -10.00
C TYR A 34 -2.71 -8.87 -9.42
N ASP A 35 -3.20 -9.21 -8.22
CA ASP A 35 -2.92 -10.50 -7.59
C ASP A 35 -3.47 -11.67 -8.42
N GLU A 36 -4.68 -11.52 -9.00
CA GLU A 36 -5.26 -12.52 -9.89
C GLU A 36 -4.41 -12.71 -11.16
N LEU A 37 -4.02 -11.61 -11.81
CA LEU A 37 -3.16 -11.66 -13.00
C LEU A 37 -1.78 -12.26 -12.69
N SER A 38 -1.21 -11.91 -11.54
CA SER A 38 0.06 -12.46 -11.06
C SER A 38 -0.03 -13.96 -10.83
N ARG A 39 -1.14 -14.45 -10.26
CA ARG A 39 -1.39 -15.89 -10.13
C ARG A 39 -1.55 -16.57 -11.49
N LYS A 40 -2.28 -15.95 -12.43
CA LYS A 40 -2.44 -16.47 -13.79
C LYS A 40 -1.11 -16.60 -14.52
N MET A 41 -0.20 -15.64 -14.38
CA MET A 41 1.15 -15.74 -14.95
C MET A 41 1.97 -16.93 -14.39
N GLY A 42 1.66 -17.37 -13.17
CA GLY A 42 2.27 -18.56 -12.56
C GLY A 42 1.59 -19.88 -12.92
N ASP A 43 0.46 -19.86 -13.64
CA ASP A 43 -0.22 -21.06 -14.12
C ASP A 43 0.57 -21.65 -15.30
N PRO A 44 0.94 -22.95 -15.26
CA PRO A 44 1.63 -23.62 -16.37
C PRO A 44 0.93 -23.45 -17.73
N GLN A 45 -0.41 -23.45 -17.76
CA GLN A 45 -1.17 -23.32 -19.01
C GLN A 45 -0.99 -21.94 -19.65
N VAL A 46 -0.84 -20.89 -18.83
CA VAL A 46 -0.60 -19.52 -19.32
C VAL A 46 0.88 -19.33 -19.62
N ALA A 47 1.77 -19.87 -18.78
CA ALA A 47 3.21 -19.74 -18.95
C ALA A 47 3.73 -20.44 -20.22
N GLU A 48 3.05 -21.51 -20.67
CA GLU A 48 3.38 -22.24 -21.90
C GLU A 48 2.80 -21.60 -23.17
N ASP A 49 1.86 -20.64 -23.06
CA ASP A 49 1.32 -19.86 -24.18
C ASP A 49 1.91 -18.43 -24.18
N PRO A 50 2.88 -18.13 -25.06
CA PRO A 50 3.51 -16.81 -25.11
C PRO A 50 2.54 -15.66 -25.39
N THR A 51 1.45 -15.92 -26.11
CA THR A 51 0.47 -14.90 -26.48
C THR A 51 -0.40 -14.53 -25.29
N GLU A 52 -0.95 -15.52 -24.60
CA GLU A 52 -1.74 -15.28 -23.38
C GLU A 52 -0.86 -14.77 -22.24
N PHE A 53 0.37 -15.28 -22.09
CA PHE A 53 1.33 -14.73 -21.13
C PHE A 53 1.58 -13.24 -21.36
N GLN A 54 1.88 -12.84 -22.60
CA GLN A 54 2.16 -11.44 -22.92
C GLN A 54 0.95 -10.54 -22.63
N LYS A 55 -0.27 -11.02 -22.89
CA LYS A 55 -1.51 -10.30 -22.62
C LYS A 55 -1.73 -10.11 -21.12
N VAL A 56 -1.60 -11.17 -20.32
CA VAL A 56 -1.74 -11.10 -18.85
C VAL A 56 -0.65 -10.21 -18.25
N ALA A 57 0.59 -10.34 -18.73
CA ALA A 57 1.71 -9.52 -18.26
C ALA A 57 1.53 -8.03 -18.55
N ARG A 58 0.97 -7.66 -19.70
CA ARG A 58 0.64 -6.25 -20.01
C ARG A 58 -0.42 -5.71 -19.06
N GLN A 59 -1.49 -6.46 -18.83
CA GLN A 59 -2.55 -6.07 -17.88
C GLN A 59 -2.01 -5.91 -16.45
N ALA A 60 -1.11 -6.80 -16.02
CA ALA A 60 -0.47 -6.70 -14.72
C ALA A 60 0.44 -5.47 -14.63
N ALA A 61 1.21 -5.19 -15.70
CA ALA A 61 2.07 -4.01 -15.78
C ALA A 61 1.29 -2.69 -15.71
N ASP A 62 0.09 -2.64 -16.30
CA ASP A 62 -0.80 -1.47 -16.23
C ASP A 62 -1.28 -1.16 -14.80
N LEU A 63 -1.41 -2.19 -13.96
CA LEU A 63 -1.86 -2.05 -12.57
C LEU A 63 -0.69 -1.92 -11.58
N LEU A 64 0.51 -2.38 -11.95
CA LEU A 64 1.66 -2.48 -11.07
C LEU A 64 1.99 -1.16 -10.37
N GLU A 65 1.97 -0.05 -11.09
CA GLU A 65 2.26 1.27 -10.51
C GLU A 65 1.23 1.67 -9.45
N THR A 66 -0.06 1.47 -9.74
CA THR A 66 -1.16 1.77 -8.81
C THR A 66 -1.06 0.91 -7.55
N VAL A 67 -0.77 -0.38 -7.71
CA VAL A 67 -0.64 -1.31 -6.59
C VAL A 67 0.59 -1.00 -5.73
N ASN A 68 1.72 -0.66 -6.35
CA ASN A 68 2.93 -0.28 -5.62
C ASN A 68 2.71 1.01 -4.81
N ALA A 69 2.13 2.04 -5.43
CA ALA A 69 1.82 3.29 -4.73
C ALA A 69 0.81 3.05 -3.58
N HIS A 70 -0.17 2.16 -3.77
CA HIS A 70 -1.15 1.83 -2.74
C HIS A 70 -0.50 1.08 -1.57
N ASN A 71 0.39 0.13 -1.85
CA ASN A 71 1.13 -0.58 -0.81
C ASN A 71 2.04 0.37 -0.03
N GLU A 72 2.75 1.27 -0.71
CA GLU A 72 3.59 2.28 -0.06
C GLU A 72 2.77 3.22 0.83
N TYR A 73 1.59 3.65 0.37
CA TYR A 73 0.65 4.43 1.18
C TYR A 73 0.28 3.70 2.47
N ARG A 74 -0.14 2.42 2.36
CA ARG A 74 -0.52 1.62 3.52
C ARG A 74 0.62 1.43 4.52
N GLU A 75 1.82 1.15 4.03
CA GLU A 75 3.01 1.00 4.88
C GLU A 75 3.38 2.32 5.57
N THR A 76 3.24 3.45 4.88
CA THR A 76 3.49 4.77 5.46
C THR A 76 2.44 5.14 6.52
N VAL A 77 1.17 4.76 6.32
CA VAL A 77 0.11 4.91 7.32
C VAL A 77 0.40 4.06 8.57
N ASP A 78 0.74 2.78 8.39
CA ASP A 78 1.14 1.90 9.51
C ASP A 78 2.35 2.52 10.27
N ALA A 79 3.37 2.99 9.55
CA ALA A 79 4.54 3.64 10.16
C ALA A 79 4.19 4.93 10.92
N LEU A 80 3.25 5.73 10.41
CA LEU A 80 2.78 6.94 11.10
C LEU A 80 2.08 6.60 12.41
N GLU A 81 1.29 5.53 12.45
CA GLU A 81 0.68 5.06 13.69
C GLU A 81 1.74 4.64 14.71
N GLU A 82 2.77 3.90 14.27
CA GLU A 82 3.90 3.51 15.12
C GLU A 82 4.65 4.75 15.65
N ALA A 83 4.95 5.73 14.81
CA ALA A 83 5.57 6.99 15.21
C ALA A 83 4.71 7.77 16.23
N LYS A 84 3.39 7.83 16.03
CA LYS A 84 2.45 8.44 16.99
C LYS A 84 2.39 7.70 18.33
N LEU A 85 2.62 6.39 18.34
CA LEU A 85 2.76 5.62 19.59
C LEU A 85 4.06 5.99 20.29
N MET A 86 5.18 6.08 19.57
CA MET A 86 6.46 6.51 20.13
C MET A 86 6.37 7.91 20.76
N VAL A 87 5.70 8.87 20.10
CA VAL A 87 5.44 10.21 20.69
C VAL A 87 4.77 10.12 22.07
N LYS A 88 3.83 9.19 22.26
CA LYS A 88 3.13 9.01 23.54
C LYS A 88 4.03 8.38 24.60
N GLU A 89 4.90 7.45 24.19
CA GLU A 89 5.82 6.74 25.09
C GLU A 89 7.02 7.63 25.51
N SER A 90 7.44 8.55 24.65
CA SER A 90 8.58 9.45 24.86
C SER A 90 8.26 10.70 25.69
N ALA A 91 7.08 10.82 26.31
CA ALA A 91 6.66 12.02 27.04
C ALA A 91 7.60 12.44 28.21
N GLY A 92 8.49 11.55 28.66
CA GLY A 92 9.50 11.82 29.69
C GLY A 92 10.90 12.16 29.18
N ASP A 93 11.13 12.12 27.86
CA ASP A 93 12.42 12.36 27.21
C ASP A 93 12.23 13.39 26.07
N PRO A 94 12.55 14.67 26.31
CA PRO A 94 12.30 15.76 25.35
C PRO A 94 13.00 15.58 24.00
N GLU A 95 14.22 15.05 23.98
CA GLU A 95 14.97 14.83 22.73
C GLU A 95 14.30 13.71 21.93
N MET A 96 13.92 12.61 22.59
CA MET A 96 13.21 11.51 21.93
C MET A 96 11.81 11.93 21.45
N LEU A 97 11.12 12.78 22.20
CA LEU A 97 9.81 13.32 21.84
C LEU A 97 9.89 14.19 20.58
N GLU A 98 10.89 15.06 20.48
CA GLU A 98 11.12 15.91 19.30
C GLU A 98 11.37 15.06 18.05
N LEU A 99 12.28 14.07 18.14
CA LEU A 99 12.57 13.16 17.03
C LEU A 99 11.34 12.38 16.55
N ALA A 100 10.54 11.85 17.48
CA ALA A 100 9.33 11.10 17.13
C ALA A 100 8.24 12.00 16.49
N GLN A 101 8.16 13.28 16.89
CA GLN A 101 7.25 14.26 16.29
C GLN A 101 7.69 14.64 14.88
N GLU A 102 8.99 14.85 14.66
CA GLU A 102 9.55 15.11 13.33
C GLU A 102 9.29 13.93 12.38
N GLU A 103 9.52 12.70 12.84
CA GLU A 103 9.23 11.49 12.05
C GLU A 103 7.74 11.41 11.68
N ALA A 104 6.85 11.61 12.64
CA ALA A 104 5.41 11.62 12.39
C ALA A 104 5.01 12.72 11.38
N ALA A 105 5.63 13.90 11.44
CA ALA A 105 5.37 14.98 10.48
C ALA A 105 5.83 14.62 9.06
N MET A 106 7.04 14.06 8.91
CA MET A 106 7.56 13.61 7.60
C MET A 106 6.68 12.51 6.99
N LEU A 107 6.25 11.54 7.80
CA LEU A 107 5.35 10.47 7.34
C LEU A 107 3.99 11.03 6.91
N GLN A 108 3.48 12.06 7.59
CA GLN A 108 2.23 12.72 7.24
C GLN A 108 2.31 13.47 5.90
N GLU A 109 3.43 14.14 5.62
CA GLU A 109 3.68 14.78 4.33
C GLU A 109 3.76 13.73 3.22
N LYS A 110 4.52 12.66 3.43
CA LYS A 110 4.63 11.55 2.48
C LYS A 110 3.28 10.91 2.15
N ILE A 111 2.43 10.71 3.16
CA ILE A 111 1.06 10.23 2.96
C ILE A 111 0.30 11.16 2.00
N SER A 112 0.38 12.48 2.20
CA SER A 112 -0.32 13.46 1.37
C SER A 112 0.14 13.40 -0.10
N GLU A 113 1.45 13.25 -0.33
CA GLU A 113 2.01 13.08 -1.68
C GLU A 113 1.53 11.78 -2.35
N LEU A 114 1.50 10.68 -1.59
CA LEU A 114 1.03 9.39 -2.08
C LEU A 114 -0.47 9.42 -2.42
N GLU A 115 -1.29 10.12 -1.63
CA GLU A 115 -2.71 10.30 -1.92
C GLU A 115 -2.94 11.04 -3.24
N GLU A 116 -2.19 12.12 -3.50
CA GLU A 116 -2.28 12.85 -4.76
C GLU A 116 -1.85 11.98 -5.94
N ARG A 117 -0.74 11.25 -5.79
CA ARG A 117 -0.27 10.30 -6.81
C ARG A 117 -1.32 9.22 -7.09
N LEU A 118 -1.92 8.63 -6.06
CA LEU A 118 -2.95 7.60 -6.19
C LEU A 118 -4.19 8.15 -6.90
N ARG A 119 -4.62 9.37 -6.60
CA ARG A 119 -5.74 10.03 -7.30
C ARG A 119 -5.46 10.16 -8.81
N ILE A 120 -4.23 10.53 -9.19
CA ILE A 120 -3.83 10.64 -10.60
C ILE A 120 -3.83 9.26 -11.28
N LEU A 121 -3.27 8.24 -10.63
CA LEU A 121 -3.18 6.88 -11.18
C LEU A 121 -4.56 6.23 -11.41
N LEU A 122 -5.58 6.66 -10.68
CA LEU A 122 -6.95 6.19 -10.81
C LEU A 122 -7.77 6.91 -11.89
N LEU A 123 -7.20 7.95 -12.51
CA LEU A 123 -7.86 8.63 -13.64
C LEU A 123 -7.94 7.67 -14.84
N PRO A 124 -9.05 7.68 -15.60
CA PRO A 124 -9.15 6.92 -16.84
C PRO A 124 -8.00 7.31 -17.78
N LYS A 125 -7.30 6.30 -18.32
CA LYS A 125 -6.31 6.48 -19.39
C LYS A 125 -6.98 6.75 -20.74
#